data_AF-Q22L46-F1
#
_entry.id   AF-Q22L46-F1
#
_cell.length_a   1.000
_cell.length_b   1.000
_cell.length_c   1.000
_cell.angle_alpha   90.00
_cell.angle_beta   90.00
_cell.angle_gamma   90.00
#
_symmetry.space_group_name_H-M   'P 1'
#
loop_
_entity.id
_entity.type
_entity.pdbx_description
1 polymer ?
#
loop_
_entity_poly.entity_id
_entity_poly.type
_entity_poly.pdbx_seq_one_letter_code
_entity_poly.pdbx_strand_id
1 'polypeptide(L)'
;MKFITIALLALIAVSVNADLASCIQGLPNPCGSNADASCMTALSQFNTCLTTNSCAQNVNNLSDYSKCVKGCAPSSNTDVQNYVNKYADCLSGSIIAYSFVFLAILTFMF
;
A
#
# COMPACT_ATOMS: atom_id res chain seq x y z
N MET A 1 -16.54 26.75 12.85
CA MET A 1 -15.25 26.33 12.24
C MET A 1 -14.92 24.87 12.51
N LYS A 2 -15.16 24.31 13.71
CA LYS A 2 -14.92 22.89 14.05
C LYS A 2 -15.67 21.85 13.19
N PHE A 3 -16.86 22.17 12.68
CA PHE A 3 -17.63 21.24 11.85
C PHE A 3 -17.11 21.14 10.40
N ILE A 4 -16.47 22.20 9.89
CA ILE A 4 -15.90 22.22 8.53
C ILE A 4 -14.62 21.37 8.50
N THR A 5 -13.79 21.42 9.55
CA THR A 5 -12.58 20.61 9.64
C THR A 5 -12.90 19.11 9.72
N ILE A 6 -13.94 18.71 10.46
CA ILE A 6 -14.36 17.30 10.56
C ILE A 6 -14.87 16.76 9.20
N ALA A 7 -15.64 17.57 8.46
CA ALA A 7 -16.11 17.19 7.12
C ALA A 7 -14.95 17.08 6.10
N LEU A 8 -13.97 17.96 6.17
CA LEU A 8 -12.75 17.88 5.35
C LEU A 8 -11.94 16.63 5.68
N LEU A 9 -11.76 16.32 6.97
CA LEU A 9 -11.07 15.12 7.46
C LEU A 9 -11.70 13.84 6.92
N ALA A 10 -13.03 13.74 6.92
CA ALA A 10 -13.75 12.59 6.38
C ALA A 10 -13.59 12.48 4.85
N LEU A 11 -13.67 13.59 4.11
CA LEU A 11 -13.46 13.59 2.66
C LEU A 11 -12.04 13.15 2.29
N ILE A 12 -11.05 13.62 3.04
CA ILE A 12 -9.65 13.34 2.75
C ILE A 12 -9.33 11.89 3.12
N ALA A 13 -9.77 11.38 4.27
CA ALA A 13 -9.60 9.98 4.64
C ALA A 13 -10.21 9.01 3.61
N VAL A 14 -11.33 9.40 2.99
CA VAL A 14 -11.93 8.67 1.87
C VAL A 14 -11.09 8.78 0.60
N SER A 15 -10.54 9.95 0.28
CA SER A 15 -9.71 10.14 -0.92
C SER A 15 -8.37 9.41 -0.84
N VAL A 16 -7.67 9.41 0.30
CA VAL A 16 -6.40 8.66 0.44
C VAL A 16 -6.59 7.14 0.38
N ASN A 17 -7.68 6.62 0.92
CA ASN A 17 -8.00 5.19 0.82
C ASN A 17 -8.43 4.81 -0.62
N ALA A 18 -9.10 5.71 -1.33
CA ALA A 18 -9.46 5.51 -2.73
C ALA A 18 -8.22 5.56 -3.66
N ASP A 19 -7.27 6.46 -3.40
CA ASP A 19 -6.00 6.54 -4.14
C ASP A 19 -5.15 5.29 -3.94
N LEU A 20 -5.11 4.74 -2.71
CA LEU A 20 -4.38 3.50 -2.44
C LEU A 20 -4.96 2.33 -3.24
N ALA A 21 -6.27 2.13 -3.17
CA ALA A 21 -6.96 1.06 -3.87
C ALA A 21 -6.78 1.17 -5.39
N SER A 22 -6.89 2.39 -5.92
CA SER A 22 -6.69 2.68 -7.35
C SER A 22 -5.24 2.44 -7.79
N CYS A 23 -4.26 2.81 -6.96
CA CYS A 23 -2.85 2.57 -7.23
C CYS A 23 -2.54 1.09 -7.31
N ILE A 24 -3.01 0.29 -6.34
CA ILE A 24 -2.80 -1.16 -6.31
C ILE A 24 -3.52 -1.84 -7.48
N GLN A 25 -4.77 -1.47 -7.77
CA GLN A 25 -5.53 -2.05 -8.89
C GLN A 25 -4.95 -1.68 -10.26
N GLY A 26 -4.27 -0.53 -10.37
CA GLY A 26 -3.57 -0.10 -11.57
C GLY A 26 -2.23 -0.81 -11.80
N LEU A 27 -1.73 -1.59 -10.84
CA LEU A 27 -0.51 -2.36 -11.03
C LEU A 27 -0.76 -3.51 -12.01
N PRO A 28 0.02 -3.63 -13.10
CA PRO A 28 -0.12 -4.76 -14.01
C PRO A 28 0.28 -6.05 -13.30
N ASN A 29 -0.32 -7.16 -13.73
CA ASN A 29 0.09 -8.49 -13.28
C ASN A 29 1.59 -8.69 -13.54
N PRO A 30 2.43 -8.96 -12.51
CA PRO A 30 3.88 -9.09 -12.68
C PRO A 30 4.28 -10.20 -13.65
N CYS A 31 3.47 -11.24 -13.79
CA CYS A 31 3.76 -12.36 -14.67
C CYS A 31 3.19 -12.19 -16.09
N GLY A 32 2.49 -11.08 -16.36
CA GLY A 32 1.90 -10.80 -17.66
C GLY A 32 0.91 -11.87 -18.15
N SER A 33 0.66 -11.89 -19.47
CA SER A 33 -0.26 -12.84 -20.11
C SER A 33 0.38 -14.20 -20.45
N ASN A 34 1.72 -14.26 -20.53
CA ASN A 34 2.49 -15.48 -20.79
C ASN A 34 3.33 -15.82 -19.56
N ALA A 35 2.63 -16.13 -18.45
CA ALA A 35 3.27 -16.33 -17.17
C ALA A 35 4.16 -17.57 -17.18
N ASP A 36 5.47 -17.35 -16.99
CA ASP A 36 6.41 -18.44 -16.71
C ASP A 36 6.10 -19.07 -15.34
N ALA A 37 6.36 -20.36 -15.21
CA ALA A 37 6.09 -21.12 -13.98
C ALA A 37 6.87 -20.58 -12.78
N SER A 38 8.08 -20.04 -13.00
CA SER A 38 8.89 -19.45 -11.93
C SER A 38 8.26 -18.17 -11.36
N CYS A 39 7.69 -17.33 -12.23
CA CYS A 39 6.99 -16.10 -11.83
C CYS A 39 5.73 -16.42 -11.05
N MET A 40 4.89 -17.34 -11.54
CA MET A 40 3.68 -17.73 -10.81
C MET A 40 4.01 -18.33 -9.44
N THR A 41 5.08 -19.12 -9.35
CA THR A 41 5.55 -19.68 -8.08
C THR A 41 6.00 -18.58 -7.12
N ALA A 42 6.79 -17.62 -7.60
CA ALA A 42 7.25 -16.48 -6.80
C ALA A 42 6.09 -15.59 -6.33
N LEU A 43 5.09 -15.36 -7.19
CA LEU A 43 3.88 -14.61 -6.84
C LEU A 43 3.02 -15.35 -5.81
N SER A 44 2.89 -16.67 -5.94
CA SER A 44 2.20 -17.51 -4.96
C SER A 44 2.90 -17.52 -3.60
N GLN A 45 4.24 -17.61 -3.59
CA GLN A 45 5.06 -17.50 -2.38
C GLN A 45 4.88 -16.15 -1.68
N PHE A 46 4.87 -15.06 -2.46
CA PHE A 46 4.58 -13.72 -1.95
C PHE A 46 3.21 -13.66 -1.28
N ASN A 47 2.14 -14.11 -1.95
CA ASN A 47 0.78 -14.11 -1.39
C ASN A 47 0.65 -14.98 -0.13
N THR A 48 1.31 -16.14 -0.15
CA THR A 48 1.36 -17.03 1.01
C THR A 48 2.05 -16.35 2.19
N CYS A 49 3.20 -15.71 1.93
CA CYS A 49 3.94 -14.97 2.95
C CYS A 49 3.12 -13.83 3.56
N LEU A 50 2.37 -13.07 2.75
CA LEU A 50 1.48 -12.02 3.26
C LEU A 50 0.43 -12.57 4.23
N THR A 51 -0.11 -13.75 3.93
CA THR A 51 -1.12 -14.42 4.75
C THR A 51 -0.50 -14.99 6.02
N THR A 52 0.62 -15.72 5.92
CA THR A 52 1.32 -16.33 7.06
C THR A 52 1.81 -15.28 8.05
N ASN A 53 2.35 -14.16 7.57
CA ASN A 53 2.80 -13.07 8.43
C ASN A 53 1.66 -12.13 8.86
N SER A 54 0.41 -12.45 8.49
CA SER A 54 -0.77 -11.66 8.84
C SER A 54 -0.60 -10.17 8.46
N CYS A 55 0.07 -9.87 7.34
CA CYS A 55 0.41 -8.50 6.98
C CYS A 55 -0.84 -7.60 6.92
N ALA A 56 -1.98 -8.15 6.50
CA ALA A 56 -3.26 -7.44 6.47
C ALA A 56 -3.72 -6.91 7.85
N GLN A 57 -3.26 -7.49 8.96
CA GLN A 57 -3.56 -6.95 10.30
C GLN A 57 -2.84 -5.62 10.59
N ASN A 58 -1.75 -5.36 9.89
CA ASN A 58 -1.00 -4.10 9.98
C ASN A 58 -1.59 -3.00 9.08
N VAL A 59 -2.72 -3.22 8.40
CA VAL A 59 -3.34 -2.23 7.49
C VAL A 59 -3.64 -0.89 8.17
N ASN A 60 -3.84 -0.90 9.50
CA ASN A 60 -4.03 0.31 10.31
C ASN A 60 -2.76 1.17 10.45
N ASN A 61 -1.57 0.58 10.25
CA ASN A 61 -0.30 1.27 10.14
C ASN A 61 0.33 0.95 8.79
N LEU A 62 0.05 1.79 7.79
CA LEU A 62 0.54 1.62 6.43
C LEU A 62 2.07 1.50 6.33
N SER A 63 2.84 2.08 7.27
CA SER A 63 4.31 1.91 7.32
C SER A 63 4.68 0.47 7.70
N ASP A 64 4.05 -0.09 8.74
CA ASP A 64 4.31 -1.46 9.17
C ASP A 64 3.76 -2.47 8.16
N TYR A 65 2.64 -2.14 7.51
CA TYR A 65 2.12 -2.93 6.40
C TYR A 65 3.09 -2.93 5.20
N SER A 66 3.61 -1.76 4.81
CA SER A 66 4.61 -1.62 3.73
C SER A 66 5.90 -2.40 4.03
N LYS A 67 6.39 -2.35 5.27
CA LYS A 67 7.54 -3.17 5.71
C LYS A 67 7.25 -4.66 5.64
N CYS A 68 6.06 -5.10 6.08
CA CYS A 68 5.65 -6.50 6.02
C CYS A 68 5.58 -7.00 4.57
N VAL A 69 4.99 -6.20 3.68
CA VAL A 69 4.92 -6.48 2.24
C VAL A 69 6.31 -6.58 1.63
N LYS A 70 7.21 -5.63 1.89
CA LYS A 70 8.59 -5.67 1.40
C LYS A 70 9.36 -6.88 1.94
N GLY A 71 9.12 -7.28 3.18
CA GLY A 71 9.73 -8.47 3.80
C GLY A 71 9.30 -9.79 3.15
N CYS A 72 8.18 -9.80 2.44
CA CYS A 72 7.69 -10.96 1.70
C CYS A 72 8.20 -11.02 0.24
N ALA A 73 9.01 -10.06 -0.20
CA ALA A 73 9.53 -10.06 -1.57
C ALA A 73 10.31 -11.35 -1.87
N PRO A 74 9.98 -12.07 -2.96
CA PRO A 74 10.67 -13.30 -3.31
C PRO A 74 12.09 -13.00 -3.81
N SER A 75 13.10 -13.77 -3.40
CA SER A 75 14.50 -13.47 -3.73
C SER A 75 14.93 -13.78 -5.16
N SER A 76 14.15 -14.58 -5.90
CA SER A 76 14.56 -15.21 -7.15
C SER A 76 13.85 -14.69 -8.42
N ASN A 77 12.85 -13.82 -8.30
CA ASN A 77 12.10 -13.32 -9.46
C ASN A 77 11.99 -11.78 -9.44
N THR A 78 12.70 -11.13 -10.37
CA THR A 78 12.79 -9.67 -10.46
C THR A 78 11.46 -9.01 -10.81
N ASP A 79 10.61 -9.66 -11.61
CA ASP A 79 9.30 -9.09 -11.98
C ASP A 79 8.37 -9.00 -10.77
N VAL A 80 8.33 -10.07 -9.97
CA VAL A 80 7.57 -10.08 -8.71
C VAL A 80 8.19 -9.13 -7.69
N GLN A 81 9.52 -9.05 -7.56
CA GLN A 81 10.18 -8.06 -6.69
C GLN A 81 9.81 -6.61 -7.07
N ASN A 82 9.83 -6.30 -8.37
CA ASN A 82 9.44 -4.98 -8.86
C ASN A 82 7.98 -4.67 -8.55
N TYR A 83 7.09 -5.65 -8.69
CA TYR A 83 5.70 -5.52 -8.29
C TYR A 83 5.55 -5.26 -6.79
N VAL A 84 6.27 -6.00 -5.93
CA VAL A 84 6.26 -5.79 -4.48
C VAL A 84 6.73 -4.39 -4.12
N ASN A 85 7.78 -3.89 -4.77
CA ASN A 85 8.27 -2.53 -4.56
C ASN A 85 7.21 -1.48 -4.95
N LYS A 86 6.60 -1.61 -6.13
CA LYS A 86 5.52 -0.70 -6.57
C LYS A 86 4.30 -0.75 -5.66
N TYR A 87 3.92 -1.94 -5.18
CA TYR A 87 2.85 -2.11 -4.20
C TYR A 87 3.17 -1.37 -2.90
N ALA A 88 4.40 -1.48 -2.41
CA ALA A 88 4.84 -0.80 -1.21
C ALA A 88 5.02 0.73 -1.40
N ASP A 89 5.31 1.18 -2.62
CA ASP A 89 5.32 2.60 -2.97
C ASP A 89 3.91 3.19 -3.01
N CYS A 90 2.92 2.45 -3.52
CA CYS A 90 1.50 2.82 -3.42
C CYS A 90 1.10 3.02 -1.94
N LEU A 91 1.51 2.10 -1.05
CA LEU A 91 1.28 2.21 0.39
C LEU A 91 1.96 3.45 0.99
N SER A 92 3.18 3.76 0.56
CA SER A 92 3.96 4.88 1.09
C SER A 92 3.45 6.24 0.58
N GLY A 93 2.96 6.31 -0.65
CA GLY A 93 2.32 7.51 -1.21
C GLY A 93 1.08 7.92 -0.40
N SER A 94 0.27 6.95 0.03
CA SER A 94 -0.89 7.19 0.89
C SER A 94 -0.51 7.67 2.30
N ILE A 95 0.65 7.25 2.84
CA ILE A 95 1.19 7.74 4.14
C ILE A 95 1.55 9.23 4.07
N ILE A 96 2.15 9.66 2.96
CA ILE A 96 2.58 11.06 2.79
C ILE A 96 1.36 11.98 2.78
N ALA A 97 0.30 11.60 2.06
CA ALA A 97 -0.94 12.35 2.05
C ALA A 97 -1.61 12.41 3.44
N TYR A 98 -1.57 11.33 4.23
CA TYR A 98 -2.06 11.33 5.62
C TYR A 98 -1.23 12.27 6.53
N SER A 99 0.09 12.30 6.35
CA SER A 99 1.02 13.06 7.20
C SER A 99 0.95 14.57 6.95
N PHE A 100 0.82 14.99 5.68
CA PHE A 100 0.62 16.40 5.32
C PHE A 100 -0.70 16.95 5.88
N VAL A 101 -1.74 16.14 5.92
CA VAL A 101 -3.05 16.53 6.43
C VAL A 101 -3.02 16.67 7.95
N PHE A 102 -2.34 15.77 8.67
CA PHE A 102 -2.16 15.89 10.12
C PHE A 102 -1.38 17.16 10.52
N LEU A 103 -0.33 17.51 9.76
CA LEU A 103 0.43 18.75 9.93
C LEU A 103 -0.40 20.00 9.58
N ALA A 104 -1.21 19.95 8.52
CA ALA A 104 -2.13 21.03 8.15
C ALA A 104 -3.22 21.25 9.21
N ILE A 105 -3.70 20.18 9.85
CA ILE A 105 -4.68 20.27 10.95
C ILE A 105 -4.04 20.88 12.20
N LEU A 106 -2.82 20.46 12.57
CA LEU A 106 -2.10 21.03 13.71
C LEU A 106 -1.82 22.53 13.53
N THR A 107 -1.48 22.97 12.32
CA THR A 107 -1.24 24.38 12.00
C THR A 107 -2.52 25.24 11.92
N PHE A 108 -3.69 24.64 11.79
CA PHE A 108 -4.99 25.35 11.86
C PHE A 108 -5.66 25.25 13.25
N MET A 109 -5.18 24.36 14.13
CA MET A 109 -5.67 24.21 15.50
C MET A 109 -4.87 25.01 16.54
N PHE A 110 -3.67 25.48 16.19
CA PHE A 110 -2.85 26.42 16.93
C PHE A 110 -2.75 27.74 16.16
#